data_AF-A0A966W9E0-F1
#
_entry.id   AF-A0A966W9E0-F1
#
_cell.length_a   1.000
_cell.length_b   1.000
_cell.length_c   1.000
_cell.angle_alpha   90.00
_cell.angle_beta   90.00
_cell.angle_gamma   90.00
#
_symmetry.space_group_name_H-M   'P 1'
#
loop_
_entity.id
_entity.type
_entity.pdbx_description
1 polymer ?
#
loop_
_entity_poly.entity_id
_entity_poly.type
_entity_poly.pdbx_seq_one_letter_code
_entity_poly.pdbx_strand_id
1 'polypeptide(L)'
;MRRRQLLQLLSASAMAASLAVAGSTALAGSGRVRFLAVADTGSGNSHQRAVGAQWLRSVLGSSTAPWKVVVGHHPIYSSGYYGNNASLQAKIGALMQRHGVQLYINGHEHNYERSRPIDGITYLVVGGGGASLRPILPTDQSARAISTYSFAEIEAGPKELTVAAWDSKGQLIDRAVVARR
;
A
#
# COMPACT_ATOMS: atom_id res chain seq x y z
N MET A 1 -39.57 35.49 -16.39
CA MET A 1 -40.20 34.81 -15.24
C MET A 1 -40.47 33.36 -15.63
N ARG A 2 -39.84 32.40 -14.92
CA ARG A 2 -40.11 30.94 -14.80
C ARG A 2 -40.62 30.13 -16.01
N ARG A 3 -39.82 29.12 -16.41
CA ARG A 3 -40.24 27.72 -16.59
C ARG A 3 -39.01 26.80 -16.62
N ARG A 4 -38.62 26.31 -15.44
CA ARG A 4 -37.79 25.11 -15.27
C ARG A 4 -38.76 23.99 -14.90
N GLN A 5 -38.75 22.89 -15.66
CA GLN A 5 -38.82 21.50 -15.18
C GLN A 5 -39.14 20.52 -16.32
N LEU A 6 -38.35 19.44 -16.33
CA LEU A 6 -38.73 18.01 -16.48
C LEU A 6 -38.27 17.22 -17.73
N LEU A 7 -37.76 16.01 -17.42
CA LEU A 7 -37.37 14.82 -18.23
C LEU A 7 -35.98 14.82 -18.89
N GLN A 8 -35.13 13.77 -18.89
CA GLN A 8 -35.04 12.43 -18.27
C GLN A 8 -33.58 11.94 -18.55
N LEU A 9 -32.83 11.48 -17.53
CA LEU A 9 -32.37 10.08 -17.37
C LEU A 9 -31.59 9.45 -18.55
N LEU A 10 -30.26 9.30 -18.37
CA LEU A 10 -29.36 8.25 -18.93
C LEU A 10 -28.05 8.34 -18.10
N SER A 11 -27.98 7.70 -16.93
CA SER A 11 -27.28 6.42 -16.68
C SER A 11 -25.83 6.37 -17.16
N ALA A 12 -24.90 6.64 -16.26
CA ALA A 12 -23.58 6.01 -16.25
C ALA A 12 -23.16 5.84 -14.79
N SER A 13 -23.63 4.76 -14.19
CA SER A 13 -23.17 4.25 -12.92
C SER A 13 -21.66 3.98 -13.03
N ALA A 14 -20.83 4.78 -12.37
CA ALA A 14 -19.46 4.37 -12.09
C ALA A 14 -19.56 3.15 -11.18
N MET A 15 -19.32 1.97 -11.74
CA MET A 15 -19.15 0.75 -10.95
C MET A 15 -17.97 0.99 -10.01
N ALA A 16 -18.30 1.27 -8.75
CA ALA A 16 -17.44 0.85 -7.66
C ALA A 16 -17.33 -0.66 -7.81
N ALA A 17 -16.17 -1.13 -8.29
CA ALA A 17 -15.82 -2.52 -8.19
C ALA A 17 -15.75 -2.83 -6.69
N SER A 18 -16.85 -3.36 -6.17
CA SER A 18 -16.93 -3.98 -4.85
C SER A 18 -15.92 -5.12 -4.82
N LEU A 19 -14.72 -4.85 -4.33
CA LEU A 19 -13.90 -5.91 -3.76
C LEU A 19 -14.56 -6.27 -2.43
N ALA A 20 -15.51 -7.20 -2.51
CA ALA A 20 -16.08 -7.84 -1.34
C ALA A 20 -14.99 -8.69 -0.68
N VAL A 21 -14.15 -8.07 0.14
CA VAL A 21 -13.62 -8.77 1.31
C VAL A 21 -14.76 -8.74 2.31
N ALA A 22 -15.41 -9.89 2.46
CA ALA A 22 -16.47 -10.08 3.42
C ALA A 22 -16.07 -9.54 4.80
N GLY A 23 -16.98 -8.75 5.40
CA GLY A 23 -17.05 -8.56 6.83
C GLY A 23 -16.00 -7.63 7.44
N SER A 24 -16.49 -6.49 7.92
CA SER A 24 -16.06 -5.95 9.20
C SER A 24 -16.37 -6.98 10.29
N THR A 25 -15.54 -8.02 10.39
CA THR A 25 -15.44 -8.88 11.55
C THR A 25 -13.96 -9.02 11.83
N ALA A 26 -13.56 -8.76 13.07
CA ALA A 26 -12.30 -9.27 13.56
C ALA A 26 -12.41 -10.80 13.47
N LEU A 27 -12.00 -11.36 12.33
CA LEU A 27 -11.82 -12.81 12.21
C LEU A 27 -10.62 -13.13 13.10
N ALA A 28 -10.93 -13.59 14.30
CA ALA A 28 -10.03 -14.40 15.10
C ALA A 28 -9.82 -15.74 14.37
N GLY A 29 -9.10 -15.68 13.26
CA GLY A 29 -8.56 -16.84 12.55
C GLY A 29 -7.05 -16.81 12.69
N SER A 30 -6.43 -17.98 12.79
CA SER A 30 -4.99 -18.22 12.68
C SER A 30 -4.47 -17.94 11.26
N GLY A 31 -4.85 -16.78 10.70
CA GLY A 31 -4.49 -16.37 9.35
C GLY A 31 -2.99 -16.27 9.21
N ARG A 32 -2.45 -16.94 8.19
CA ARG A 32 -1.01 -16.88 7.84
C ARG A 32 -0.58 -15.46 7.46
N VAL A 33 -1.52 -14.61 7.04
CA VAL A 33 -1.28 -13.20 6.73
C VAL A 33 -2.29 -12.34 7.44
N ARG A 34 -1.82 -11.21 7.94
CA ARG A 34 -2.67 -10.11 8.35
C ARG A 34 -2.38 -8.87 7.50
N PHE A 35 -3.36 -8.49 6.68
CA PHE A 35 -3.36 -7.23 5.95
C PHE A 35 -3.96 -6.12 6.82
N LEU A 36 -3.27 -4.99 6.93
CA LEU A 36 -3.66 -3.84 7.74
C LEU A 36 -3.68 -2.59 6.87
N ALA A 37 -4.86 -2.11 6.51
CA ALA A 37 -5.01 -0.90 5.72
C ALA A 37 -5.15 0.34 6.63
N VAL A 38 -4.21 1.28 6.50
CA VAL A 38 -4.27 2.60 7.12
C VAL A 38 -4.60 3.59 6.00
N ALA A 39 -5.88 3.93 5.89
CA ALA A 39 -6.45 4.68 4.75
C ALA A 39 -5.70 5.98 4.44
N ASP A 40 -5.18 6.65 5.47
CA ASP A 40 -4.46 7.90 5.30
C ASP A 40 -3.19 7.97 6.16
N THR A 41 -2.04 7.88 5.49
CA THR A 41 -0.74 8.08 6.12
C THR A 41 -0.26 9.53 6.08
N GLY A 42 -0.97 10.51 5.48
CA GLY A 42 -0.41 11.86 5.30
C GLY A 42 -1.36 13.05 5.05
N SER A 43 -2.55 12.85 4.48
CA SER A 43 -3.49 13.92 4.08
C SER A 43 -4.57 14.27 5.11
N GLY A 44 -4.78 13.42 6.12
CA GLY A 44 -5.80 13.61 7.15
C GLY A 44 -5.33 14.60 8.21
N ASN A 45 -6.25 15.14 9.02
CA ASN A 45 -5.90 16.05 10.10
C ASN A 45 -5.09 15.35 11.22
N SER A 46 -4.57 16.13 12.18
CA SER A 46 -3.74 15.61 13.28
C SER A 46 -4.45 14.54 14.10
N HIS A 47 -5.76 14.71 14.35
CA HIS A 47 -6.57 13.75 15.08
C HIS A 47 -6.72 12.42 14.32
N GLN A 48 -7.07 12.47 13.02
CA GLN A 48 -7.19 11.28 12.18
C GLN A 48 -5.90 10.47 12.13
N ARG A 49 -4.75 11.15 11.96
CA ARG A 49 -3.43 10.49 11.97
C ARG A 49 -3.11 9.87 13.32
N ALA A 50 -3.44 10.52 14.43
CA ALA A 50 -3.23 10.00 15.77
C ALA A 50 -4.07 8.74 16.03
N VAL A 51 -5.37 8.80 15.68
CA VAL A 51 -6.29 7.65 15.81
C VAL A 51 -5.82 6.48 14.94
N GLY A 52 -5.44 6.73 13.68
CA GLY A 52 -4.92 5.70 12.79
C GLY A 52 -3.65 5.03 13.33
N ALA A 53 -2.71 5.81 13.86
CA ALA A 53 -1.48 5.29 14.46
C ALA A 53 -1.75 4.49 15.75
N GLN A 54 -2.69 4.93 16.58
CA GLN A 54 -3.09 4.22 17.79
C GLN A 54 -3.76 2.88 17.46
N TRP A 55 -4.69 2.89 16.49
CA TRP A 55 -5.33 1.67 15.99
C TRP A 55 -4.29 0.69 15.44
N LEU A 56 -3.38 1.17 14.57
CA LEU A 56 -2.33 0.32 13.99
C LEU A 56 -1.45 -0.31 15.08
N ARG A 57 -1.05 0.47 16.10
CA ARG A 57 -0.27 -0.03 17.24
C ARG A 57 -1.01 -1.14 17.98
N SER A 58 -2.30 -0.95 18.26
CA SER A 58 -3.12 -1.94 18.98
C SER A 58 -3.23 -3.25 18.19
N VAL A 59 -3.53 -3.16 16.89
CA VAL A 59 -3.70 -4.33 16.03
C VAL A 59 -2.38 -5.07 15.81
N LEU A 60 -1.28 -4.35 15.60
CA LEU A 60 0.05 -4.95 15.47
C LEU A 60 0.53 -5.59 16.77
N GLY A 61 0.28 -4.95 17.91
CA GLY A 61 0.66 -5.45 19.23
C GLY A 61 -0.06 -6.73 19.66
N SER A 62 -1.29 -6.96 19.16
CA SER A 62 -2.07 -8.16 19.42
C SER A 62 -1.95 -9.24 18.34
N SER A 63 -1.21 -8.98 17.26
CA SER A 63 -1.15 -9.89 16.11
C SER A 63 -0.08 -10.97 16.26
N THR A 64 -0.52 -12.23 16.21
CA THR A 64 0.33 -13.44 16.12
C THR A 64 0.53 -13.94 14.69
N ALA A 65 0.05 -13.19 13.68
CA ALA A 65 0.18 -13.59 12.28
C ALA A 65 1.66 -13.63 11.86
N PRO A 66 2.10 -14.67 11.14
CA PRO A 66 3.50 -14.80 10.74
C PRO A 66 3.88 -13.77 9.66
N TRP A 67 2.94 -13.38 8.81
CA TRP A 67 3.10 -12.27 7.87
C TRP A 67 2.23 -11.09 8.27
N LYS A 68 2.85 -9.92 8.41
CA LYS A 68 2.20 -8.64 8.68
C LYS A 68 2.49 -7.71 7.50
N VAL A 69 1.42 -7.38 6.78
CA VAL A 69 1.47 -6.49 5.62
C VAL A 69 0.66 -5.24 5.96
N VAL A 70 1.29 -4.07 5.83
CA VAL A 70 0.62 -2.78 6.04
C VAL A 70 0.43 -2.11 4.69
N VAL A 71 -0.76 -1.54 4.47
CA VAL A 71 -1.10 -0.77 3.28
C VAL A 71 -1.42 0.66 3.70
N GLY A 72 -0.84 1.65 3.04
CA GLY A 72 -1.19 3.06 3.22
C GLY A 72 -1.04 3.85 1.92
N HIS A 73 -1.52 5.09 1.87
CA HIS A 73 -1.50 5.84 0.60
C HIS A 73 -0.12 6.42 0.26
N HIS A 74 0.51 7.15 1.20
CA HIS A 74 1.75 7.89 0.95
C HIS A 74 3.01 7.04 1.16
N PRO A 75 4.06 7.21 0.35
CA PRO A 75 5.34 6.55 0.57
C PRO A 75 5.98 6.97 1.89
N ILE A 76 6.59 6.01 2.58
CA ILE A 76 7.50 6.26 3.70
C ILE A 76 8.93 6.40 3.16
N TYR A 77 9.30 5.48 2.28
CA TYR A 77 10.51 5.53 1.47
C TYR A 77 10.10 5.54 -0.01
N SER A 78 10.71 6.41 -0.80
CA SER A 78 10.64 6.38 -2.25
C SER A 78 11.83 7.12 -2.85
N SER A 79 12.22 6.71 -4.06
CA SER A 79 13.17 7.41 -4.93
C SER A 79 12.46 8.20 -6.03
N GLY A 80 11.12 8.29 -5.94
CA GLY A 80 10.25 9.03 -6.85
C GLY A 80 10.18 10.54 -6.55
N TYR A 81 9.09 11.16 -6.98
CA TYR A 81 8.93 12.61 -6.97
C TYR A 81 8.90 13.22 -5.56
N TYR A 82 8.23 12.56 -4.60
CA TYR A 82 8.11 13.04 -3.23
C TYR A 82 9.25 12.56 -2.33
N GLY A 83 9.97 11.53 -2.77
CA GLY A 83 11.10 10.99 -2.03
C GLY A 83 10.72 10.38 -0.67
N ASN A 84 11.70 10.39 0.23
CA ASN A 84 11.58 9.87 1.58
C ASN A 84 10.79 10.81 2.51
N ASN A 85 9.90 10.26 3.34
CA ASN A 85 9.09 11.04 4.27
C ASN A 85 9.55 10.85 5.72
N ALA A 86 10.39 11.77 6.22
CA ALA A 86 10.98 11.70 7.56
C ALA A 86 9.95 11.62 8.70
N SER A 87 8.81 12.32 8.58
CA SER A 87 7.74 12.28 9.59
C SER A 87 7.11 10.89 9.67
N LEU A 88 6.89 10.23 8.54
CA LEU A 88 6.34 8.88 8.50
C LEU A 88 7.35 7.82 8.90
N GLN A 89 8.62 7.99 8.55
CA GLN A 89 9.70 7.13 9.02
C GLN A 89 9.75 7.10 10.55
N ALA A 90 9.80 8.27 11.19
CA ALA A 90 9.89 8.40 12.64
C ALA A 90 8.65 7.86 13.39
N LYS A 91 7.48 7.83 12.74
CA LYS A 91 6.22 7.43 13.37
C LYS A 91 5.80 6.03 12.94
N ILE A 92 5.29 5.92 11.71
CA ILE A 92 4.71 4.68 11.19
C ILE A 92 5.81 3.67 10.88
N GLY A 93 6.91 4.09 10.25
CA GLY A 93 8.08 3.24 9.97
C GLY A 93 8.62 2.59 11.25
N ALA A 94 8.94 3.40 12.25
CA ALA A 94 9.42 2.91 13.55
C ALA A 94 8.40 2.01 14.28
N LEU A 95 7.10 2.28 14.15
CA LEU A 95 6.05 1.41 14.69
C LEU A 95 6.02 0.05 13.99
N MET A 96 6.02 0.04 12.66
CA MET A 96 6.04 -1.17 11.85
C MET A 96 7.28 -2.03 12.14
N GLN A 97 8.44 -1.38 12.28
CA GLN A 97 9.70 -2.04 12.62
C GLN A 97 9.60 -2.79 13.96
N ARG A 98 9.12 -2.11 15.01
CA ARG A 98 8.97 -2.71 16.35
C ARG A 98 8.03 -3.91 16.40
N HIS A 99 7.03 -3.96 15.51
CA HIS A 99 6.04 -5.04 15.48
C HIS A 99 6.32 -6.12 14.42
N GLY A 100 7.48 -6.03 13.75
CA GLY A 100 7.90 -7.02 12.77
C GLY A 100 6.97 -7.06 11.56
N VAL A 101 6.61 -5.91 11.00
CA VAL A 101 6.02 -5.84 9.66
C VAL A 101 7.09 -6.24 8.64
N GLN A 102 6.70 -6.97 7.58
CA GLN A 102 7.63 -7.37 6.52
C GLN A 102 7.43 -6.59 5.21
N LEU A 103 6.19 -6.15 4.94
CA LEU A 103 5.84 -5.46 3.71
C LEU A 103 4.97 -4.24 4.00
N TYR A 104 5.36 -3.09 3.44
CA TYR A 104 4.54 -1.90 3.34
C TYR A 104 4.19 -1.63 1.88
N ILE A 105 2.91 -1.50 1.57
CA ILE A 105 2.42 -1.23 0.21
C ILE A 105 1.82 0.18 0.17
N ASN A 106 2.18 0.97 -0.84
CA ASN A 106 1.61 2.29 -1.07
C ASN A 106 1.42 2.66 -2.54
N GLY A 107 0.77 3.80 -2.74
CA GLY A 107 0.65 4.49 -4.03
C GLY A 107 1.21 5.90 -3.91
N HIS A 108 0.40 6.90 -4.29
CA HIS A 108 0.70 8.34 -4.27
C HIS A 108 1.79 8.79 -5.24
N GLU A 109 2.95 8.13 -5.22
CA GLU A 109 3.84 8.09 -6.37
C GLU A 109 3.10 7.48 -7.56
N HIS A 110 3.41 7.89 -8.79
CA HIS A 110 2.79 7.36 -10.00
C HIS A 110 3.84 6.58 -10.82
N ASN A 111 4.45 5.59 -10.15
CA ASN A 111 5.48 4.71 -10.69
C ASN A 111 5.43 3.36 -9.95
N TYR A 112 6.33 2.46 -10.30
CA TYR A 112 6.61 1.23 -9.57
C TYR A 112 7.97 1.35 -8.87
N GLU A 113 8.02 1.02 -7.58
CA GLU A 113 9.28 0.89 -6.85
C GLU A 113 9.18 -0.21 -5.79
N ARG A 114 10.22 -1.04 -5.70
CA ARG A 114 10.45 -1.93 -4.57
C ARG A 114 11.80 -1.60 -3.95
N SER A 115 11.82 -1.33 -2.66
CA SER A 115 13.05 -1.11 -1.92
C SER A 115 13.79 -2.44 -1.67
N ARG A 116 15.11 -2.36 -1.45
CA ARG A 116 15.81 -3.33 -0.61
C ARG A 116 15.20 -3.28 0.80
N PRO A 117 15.29 -4.35 1.62
CA PRO A 117 14.79 -4.29 2.99
C PRO A 117 15.47 -3.16 3.76
N ILE A 118 14.67 -2.23 4.29
CA ILE A 118 15.13 -1.17 5.19
C ILE A 118 14.62 -1.53 6.57
N ASP A 119 15.53 -1.72 7.52
CA ASP A 119 15.20 -2.19 8.86
C ASP A 119 14.27 -3.42 8.85
N GLY A 120 14.53 -4.38 7.95
CA GLY A 120 13.75 -5.61 7.81
C GLY A 120 12.35 -5.45 7.20
N ILE A 121 12.01 -4.29 6.62
CA ILE A 121 10.75 -4.03 5.91
C ILE A 121 11.04 -3.79 4.43
N THR A 122 10.31 -4.46 3.55
CA THR A 122 10.27 -4.11 2.12
C THR A 122 9.20 -3.05 1.90
N TYR A 123 9.56 -1.93 1.27
CA TYR A 123 8.63 -0.87 0.88
C TYR A 123 8.32 -1.03 -0.62
N LEU A 124 7.02 -1.13 -0.93
CA LEU A 124 6.52 -1.39 -2.27
C LEU A 124 5.55 -0.28 -2.71
N VAL A 125 5.99 0.53 -3.66
CA VAL A 125 5.19 1.49 -4.38
C VAL A 125 4.55 0.80 -5.58
N VAL A 126 3.22 0.72 -5.59
CA VAL A 126 2.39 0.25 -6.72
C VAL A 126 1.49 1.40 -7.18
N GLY A 127 2.13 2.45 -7.66
CA GLY A 127 1.52 3.74 -7.93
C GLY A 127 1.04 3.95 -9.37
N GLY A 128 1.51 3.13 -10.30
CA GLY A 128 1.21 3.19 -11.73
C GLY A 128 -0.20 2.72 -12.12
N GLY A 129 -1.22 2.93 -11.29
CA GLY A 129 -2.56 2.36 -11.50
C GLY A 129 -3.41 3.05 -12.58
N GLY A 130 -3.00 4.22 -13.10
CA GLY A 130 -3.71 4.90 -14.19
C GLY A 130 -3.56 6.42 -14.25
N ALA A 131 -3.15 7.08 -13.17
CA ALA A 131 -2.80 8.51 -13.21
C ALA A 131 -1.52 8.76 -14.03
N SER A 132 -1.30 9.99 -14.51
CA SER A 132 -0.10 10.34 -15.28
C SER A 132 1.17 9.93 -14.55
N LEU A 133 2.02 9.16 -15.24
CA LEU A 133 3.23 8.62 -14.66
C LEU A 133 4.20 9.73 -14.24
N ARG A 134 4.92 9.49 -13.15
CA ARG A 134 6.00 10.35 -12.69
C ARG A 134 7.35 9.69 -12.95
N PRO A 135 8.39 10.47 -13.29
CA PRO A 135 9.74 9.94 -13.42
C PRO A 135 10.21 9.37 -12.08
N ILE A 136 11.10 8.40 -12.14
CA ILE A 136 11.78 7.84 -10.98
C ILE A 136 13.24 7.59 -11.35
N LEU A 137 14.14 7.94 -10.44
CA LEU A 137 15.56 7.62 -10.53
C LEU A 137 15.89 6.66 -9.40
N PRO A 138 16.34 5.43 -9.70
CA PRO A 138 16.73 4.48 -8.66
C PRO A 138 17.83 5.06 -7.76
N THR A 139 17.73 4.81 -6.46
CA THR A 139 18.81 5.07 -5.50
C THR A 139 19.33 3.76 -4.91
N ASP A 140 20.32 3.81 -4.01
CA ASP A 140 20.85 2.62 -3.33
C ASP A 140 19.78 1.85 -2.55
N GLN A 141 18.69 2.52 -2.15
CA GLN A 141 17.57 1.88 -1.48
C GLN A 141 16.68 1.09 -2.46
N SER A 142 16.71 1.37 -3.76
CA SER A 142 15.84 0.73 -4.76
C SER A 142 16.40 -0.63 -5.17
N ALA A 143 15.62 -1.69 -4.95
CA ALA A 143 15.88 -2.99 -5.58
C ALA A 143 15.33 -3.04 -7.01
N ARG A 144 14.21 -2.34 -7.27
CA ARG A 144 13.62 -2.15 -8.59
C ARG A 144 12.87 -0.81 -8.60
N ALA A 145 13.00 -0.04 -9.68
CA ALA A 145 12.29 1.22 -9.87
C ALA A 145 12.03 1.45 -11.36
N ILE A 146 10.77 1.67 -11.74
CA ILE A 146 10.35 1.83 -13.14
C ILE A 146 9.19 2.82 -13.22
N SER A 147 9.28 3.79 -14.13
CA SER A 147 8.11 4.61 -14.49
C SER A 147 7.28 3.88 -15.54
N THR A 148 6.24 3.18 -15.09
CA THR A 148 5.31 2.45 -15.97
C THR A 148 3.95 2.30 -15.29
N TYR A 149 2.92 2.06 -16.09
CA TYR A 149 1.64 1.60 -15.57
C TYR A 149 1.78 0.16 -15.10
N SER A 150 1.34 -0.14 -13.89
CA SER A 150 1.60 -1.43 -13.27
C SER A 150 0.62 -1.79 -12.17
N PHE A 151 0.54 -3.08 -11.88
CA PHE A 151 -0.10 -3.65 -10.70
C PHE A 151 0.79 -4.76 -10.13
N ALA A 152 0.52 -5.18 -8.89
CA ALA A 152 1.28 -6.22 -8.22
C ALA A 152 0.38 -7.26 -7.57
N GLU A 153 0.82 -8.50 -7.65
CA GLU A 153 0.28 -9.65 -6.96
C GLU A 153 1.15 -9.97 -5.75
N ILE A 154 0.51 -10.26 -4.62
CA ILE A 154 1.17 -10.64 -3.37
C ILE A 154 0.66 -12.02 -2.96
N GLU A 155 1.55 -13.01 -2.96
CA GLU A 155 1.23 -14.36 -2.52
C GLU A 155 1.98 -14.67 -1.22
N ALA A 156 1.29 -15.23 -0.23
CA ALA A 156 1.90 -15.60 1.04
C ALA A 156 1.72 -17.08 1.36
N GLY A 157 2.83 -17.79 1.35
CA GLY A 157 2.94 -19.17 1.80
C GLY A 157 3.38 -19.30 3.27
N PRO A 158 3.52 -20.54 3.78
CA PRO A 158 4.01 -20.80 5.14
C PRO A 158 5.45 -20.34 5.39
N LYS A 159 6.27 -20.33 4.34
CA LYS A 159 7.72 -20.05 4.41
C LYS A 159 8.10 -18.72 3.79
N GLU A 160 7.34 -18.27 2.79
CA GLU A 160 7.73 -17.16 1.92
C GLU A 160 6.52 -16.27 1.62
N LEU A 161 6.77 -14.98 1.47
CA LEU A 161 5.83 -14.02 0.88
C LEU A 161 6.48 -13.53 -0.41
N THR A 162 5.77 -13.54 -1.52
CA THR A 162 6.29 -13.15 -2.83
C THR A 162 5.53 -11.94 -3.38
N VAL A 163 6.25 -11.15 -4.17
CA VAL A 163 5.71 -10.05 -4.97
C VAL A 163 5.98 -10.37 -6.43
N ALA A 164 4.95 -10.27 -7.28
CA ALA A 164 5.09 -10.25 -8.73
C ALA A 164 4.42 -9.00 -9.26
N ALA A 165 5.15 -8.19 -10.04
CA ALA A 165 4.62 -6.96 -10.63
C ALA A 165 4.54 -7.08 -12.15
N TRP A 166 3.46 -6.56 -12.70
CA TRP A 166 3.12 -6.63 -14.11
C TRP A 166 2.85 -5.24 -14.66
N ASP A 167 3.26 -4.98 -15.90
CA ASP A 167 2.91 -3.74 -16.59
C ASP A 167 1.54 -3.81 -17.29
N SER A 168 1.09 -2.70 -17.86
CA SER A 168 -0.18 -2.63 -18.60
C SER A 168 -0.24 -3.48 -19.88
N LYS A 169 0.89 -4.05 -20.33
CA LYS A 169 0.96 -4.99 -21.45
C LYS A 169 0.95 -6.45 -20.98
N GLY A 170 0.86 -6.69 -19.67
CA GLY A 170 0.92 -8.02 -19.09
C GLY A 170 2.35 -8.60 -19.04
N GLN A 171 3.39 -7.76 -19.13
CA GLN A 171 4.77 -8.22 -18.97
C GLN A 171 5.17 -8.21 -17.50
N LEU A 172 5.84 -9.27 -17.04
CA LEU A 172 6.41 -9.34 -15.70
C LEU A 172 7.58 -8.36 -15.61
N ILE A 173 7.44 -7.33 -14.77
CA ILE A 173 8.45 -6.27 -14.59
C ILE A 173 9.25 -6.41 -13.30
N ASP A 174 8.79 -7.21 -12.34
CA ASP A 174 9.53 -7.53 -11.12
C ASP A 174 9.02 -8.82 -10.48
N ARG A 175 9.91 -9.55 -9.81
CA ARG A 175 9.57 -10.67 -8.94
C ARG A 175 10.55 -10.74 -7.78
N ALA A 176 10.02 -10.86 -6.56
CA ALA A 176 10.86 -10.91 -5.36
C ALA A 176 10.22 -11.73 -4.24
N VAL A 177 11.08 -12.27 -3.37
CA VAL A 177 10.69 -12.85 -2.09
C VAL A 177 10.92 -11.79 -1.01
N VAL A 178 9.91 -11.57 -0.19
CA VAL A 178 10.00 -10.74 1.02
C VAL A 178 10.49 -11.62 2.16
N ALA A 179 11.61 -11.22 2.75
CA ALA A 179 12.23 -11.96 3.84
C ALA A 179 11.32 -11.98 5.07
N ARG A 180 11.30 -13.14 5.74
CA ARG A 180 10.69 -13.28 7.06
C ARG A 180 11.56 -12.59 8.11
N ARG A 181 10.93 -12.09 9.17
CA ARG A 181 11.61 -11.64 10.39
C ARG A 181 11.50 -12.67 11.49
#